data_AF-A0A1G3HZS7-F1
#
_entry.id   AF-A0A1G3HZS7-F1
#
_cell.length_a   1.000
_cell.length_b   1.000
_cell.length_c   1.000
_cell.angle_alpha   90.00
_cell.angle_beta   90.00
_cell.angle_gamma   90.00
#
_symmetry.space_group_name_H-M   'P 1'
#
loop_
_entity.id
_entity.type
_entity.pdbx_description
1 polymer ?
#
loop_
_entity_poly.entity_id
_entity_poly.type
_entity_poly.pdbx_seq_one_letter_code
_entity_poly.pdbx_strand_id
1 'polypeptide(L)'
;MSTTPKRAATAEPASELTLLEISRCCAVQTDFIVELIEQGALAPLAGSAPENWRFTTVQTRQVTVAARLQRDLGVNPAGAALALQLLDELETLRAQLAASAAIGDD
;
A
#
# COMPACT_ATOMS: atom_id res chain seq x y z
N MET A 1 15.43 17.67 39.67
CA MET A 1 14.25 16.79 39.55
C MET A 1 14.05 16.48 38.08
N SER A 2 14.15 15.20 37.75
CA SER A 2 14.18 14.66 36.39
C SER A 2 12.79 14.68 35.77
N THR A 3 12.65 15.27 34.58
CA THR A 3 11.51 14.97 33.70
C THR A 3 12.02 14.13 32.55
N THR A 4 11.75 12.83 32.65
CA THR A 4 12.02 11.79 31.67
C THR A 4 11.28 12.07 30.36
N PRO A 5 11.92 12.05 29.18
CA PRO A 5 11.18 12.03 27.93
C PRO A 5 10.55 10.64 27.73
N LYS A 6 9.26 10.67 27.36
CA LYS A 6 8.40 9.55 26.98
C LYS A 6 9.08 8.70 25.89
N ARG A 7 9.28 7.40 26.15
CA ARG A 7 9.89 6.42 25.23
C ARG A 7 9.31 6.61 23.83
N ALA A 8 10.16 7.03 22.88
CA ALA A 8 9.90 6.79 21.48
C ALA A 8 9.65 5.30 21.32
N ALA A 9 8.45 4.92 20.87
CA ALA A 9 8.23 3.59 20.37
C ALA A 9 9.18 3.43 19.20
N THR A 10 10.26 2.68 19.39
CA THR A 10 11.13 2.26 18.31
C THR A 10 10.25 1.40 17.40
N ALA A 11 9.67 2.00 16.36
CA ALA A 11 9.14 1.22 15.26
C ALA A 11 10.31 0.36 14.78
N GLU A 12 10.21 -0.95 14.92
CA GLU A 12 11.16 -1.85 14.27
C GLU A 12 11.19 -1.46 12.79
N PRO A 13 12.37 -1.33 12.17
CA PRO A 13 12.44 -0.98 10.76
C PRO A 13 11.61 -2.01 10.00
N ALA A 14 10.54 -1.55 9.35
CA ALA A 14 9.74 -2.43 8.50
C ALA A 14 10.70 -3.07 7.51
N SER A 15 10.77 -4.41 7.50
CA SER A 15 11.68 -5.11 6.59
C SER A 15 11.31 -4.74 5.16
N GLU A 16 12.21 -4.01 4.50
CA GLU A 16 12.05 -3.59 3.12
C GLU A 16 12.23 -4.80 2.20
N LEU A 17 11.33 -4.93 1.24
CA LEU A 17 11.34 -5.97 0.22
C LEU A 17 11.80 -5.39 -1.11
N THR A 18 12.61 -6.14 -1.84
CA THR A 18 12.91 -5.91 -3.26
C THR A 18 11.71 -6.27 -4.14
N LEU A 19 11.73 -5.84 -5.41
CA LEU A 19 10.71 -6.20 -6.41
C LEU A 19 10.48 -7.72 -6.51
N LEU A 20 11.56 -8.51 -6.46
CA LEU A 20 11.49 -9.97 -6.55
C LEU A 20 10.91 -10.60 -5.27
N GLU A 21 11.14 -10.00 -4.11
CA GLU A 21 10.57 -10.50 -2.85
C GLU A 21 9.07 -10.22 -2.75
N ILE A 22 8.63 -8.99 -3.04
CA ILE A 22 7.19 -8.68 -3.05
C ILE A 22 6.42 -9.51 -4.10
N SER A 23 7.02 -9.74 -5.28
CA SER A 23 6.47 -10.64 -6.30
C SER A 23 6.25 -12.06 -5.76
N ARG A 24 7.25 -12.62 -5.06
CA ARG A 24 7.14 -13.94 -4.44
C ARG A 24 6.12 -13.97 -3.30
N CYS A 25 6.11 -12.97 -2.43
CA CYS A 25 5.14 -12.86 -1.34
C CYS A 25 3.69 -12.81 -1.84
N CYS A 26 3.45 -12.11 -2.96
CA CYS A 26 2.11 -11.94 -3.52
C CYS A 26 1.75 -13.03 -4.55
N ALA A 27 2.69 -13.92 -4.90
CA ALA A 27 2.55 -14.89 -5.98
C ALA A 27 2.09 -14.28 -7.32
N VAL A 28 2.73 -13.16 -7.71
CA VAL A 28 2.51 -12.45 -8.98
C VAL A 28 3.82 -12.26 -9.72
N GLN A 29 3.76 -12.00 -11.02
CA GLN A 29 4.95 -11.67 -11.80
C GLN A 29 5.45 -10.25 -11.48
N THR A 30 6.75 -10.00 -11.63
CA THR A 30 7.34 -8.67 -11.44
C THR A 30 6.74 -7.65 -12.39
N ASP A 31 6.46 -8.05 -13.63
CA ASP A 31 5.93 -7.17 -14.68
C ASP A 31 4.56 -6.60 -14.29
N PHE A 32 3.72 -7.40 -13.63
CA PHE A 32 2.45 -6.92 -13.07
C PHE A 32 2.66 -5.79 -12.04
N ILE A 33 3.68 -5.91 -11.19
CA ILE A 33 3.98 -4.89 -10.18
C ILE A 33 4.56 -3.63 -10.85
N VAL A 34 5.42 -3.80 -11.86
CA VAL A 34 5.94 -2.69 -12.67
C VAL A 34 4.80 -1.92 -13.33
N GLU A 35 3.86 -2.62 -13.96
CA GLU A 35 2.68 -1.99 -14.58
C GLU A 35 1.86 -1.21 -13.55
N LEU A 36 1.60 -1.76 -12.35
CA LEU A 36 0.89 -1.02 -11.30
C LEU A 36 1.59 0.28 -10.89
N ILE A 37 2.93 0.30 -10.91
CA ILE A 37 3.74 1.49 -10.63
C ILE A 37 3.66 2.49 -11.78
N GLU A 38 3.75 2.02 -13.03
CA GLU A 38 3.61 2.87 -14.22
C GLU A 38 2.22 3.50 -14.32
N GLN A 39 1.18 2.78 -13.89
CA GLN A 39 -0.19 3.31 -13.79
C GLN A 39 -0.39 4.22 -12.56
N GLY A 40 0.62 4.37 -11.69
CA GLY A 40 0.57 5.24 -10.51
C GLY A 40 -0.30 4.73 -9.36
N ALA A 41 -0.74 3.47 -9.39
CA ALA A 41 -1.51 2.85 -8.30
C ALA A 41 -0.64 2.25 -7.20
N LEU A 42 0.64 2.02 -7.48
CA LEU A 42 1.62 1.57 -6.51
C LEU A 42 2.82 2.51 -6.54
N ALA A 43 3.33 2.89 -5.36
CA ALA A 43 4.55 3.67 -5.23
C ALA A 43 5.56 2.89 -4.38
N PRO A 44 6.78 2.62 -4.89
CA PRO A 44 7.87 2.11 -4.07
C PRO A 44 8.16 3.05 -2.89
N LEU A 45 8.59 2.48 -1.76
CA LEU A 45 9.09 3.24 -0.61
C LEU A 45 10.34 4.06 -0.98
N ALA A 46 11.24 3.44 -1.75
CA ALA A 46 12.49 4.04 -2.18
C ALA A 46 12.95 3.46 -3.53
N GLY A 47 13.89 4.15 -4.17
CA GLY A 47 14.51 3.76 -5.44
C GLY A 47 13.82 4.35 -6.67
N SER A 48 14.62 4.69 -7.68
CA SER A 48 14.12 5.32 -8.93
C SER A 48 13.95 4.35 -10.10
N ALA A 49 14.35 3.09 -9.92
CA ALA A 49 14.35 2.06 -10.98
C ALA A 49 14.06 0.67 -10.36
N PRO A 50 13.53 -0.28 -11.16
CA PRO A 50 13.10 -1.61 -10.68
C PRO A 50 14.11 -2.36 -9.81
N GLU A 51 15.38 -2.31 -10.15
CA GLU A 51 16.49 -2.94 -9.41
C GLU A 51 16.69 -2.36 -7.99
N ASN A 52 16.30 -1.12 -7.79
CA ASN A 52 16.53 -0.35 -6.57
C ASN A 52 15.25 -0.15 -5.77
N TRP A 53 14.09 -0.58 -6.28
CA TRP A 53 12.82 -0.42 -5.60
C TRP A 53 12.79 -1.17 -4.28
N ARG A 54 12.21 -0.50 -3.28
CA ARG A 54 11.97 -1.04 -1.94
C ARG A 54 10.50 -0.93 -1.60
N PHE A 55 9.98 -1.94 -0.95
CA PHE A 55 8.55 -2.07 -0.62
C PHE A 55 8.38 -2.45 0.85
N THR A 56 7.26 -2.06 1.45
CA THR A 56 6.90 -2.49 2.80
C THR A 56 5.70 -3.43 2.77
N THR A 57 5.22 -3.80 3.95
CA THR A 57 3.95 -4.52 4.13
C THR A 57 2.76 -3.76 3.54
N VAL A 58 2.80 -2.42 3.49
CA VAL A 58 1.75 -1.59 2.88
C VAL A 58 1.62 -1.89 1.38
N GLN A 59 2.74 -1.78 0.64
CA GLN A 59 2.75 -2.08 -0.79
C GLN A 59 2.44 -3.56 -1.06
N THR A 60 2.85 -4.47 -0.16
CA THR A 60 2.51 -5.89 -0.25
C THR A 60 0.99 -6.11 -0.21
N ARG A 61 0.28 -5.41 0.70
CA ARG A 61 -1.20 -5.46 0.74
C ARG A 61 -1.80 -4.91 -0.54
N GLN A 62 -1.32 -3.77 -1.04
CA GLN A 62 -1.80 -3.15 -2.27
C GLN A 62 -1.67 -4.08 -3.49
N VAL A 63 -0.51 -4.71 -3.67
CA VAL A 63 -0.29 -5.70 -4.75
C VAL A 63 -1.21 -6.91 -4.59
N THR A 64 -1.40 -7.40 -3.37
CA THR A 64 -2.32 -8.52 -3.09
C THR A 64 -3.76 -8.18 -3.46
N VAL A 65 -4.22 -6.97 -3.15
CA VAL A 65 -5.57 -6.51 -3.52
C VAL A 65 -5.70 -6.38 -5.04
N ALA A 66 -4.73 -5.76 -5.72
CA ALA A 66 -4.73 -5.64 -7.18
C ALA A 66 -4.76 -7.02 -7.88
N ALA A 67 -3.98 -7.98 -7.39
CA ALA A 67 -3.97 -9.34 -7.92
C ALA A 67 -5.32 -10.06 -7.76
N ARG A 68 -5.98 -9.85 -6.61
CA ARG A 68 -7.34 -10.37 -6.39
C ARG A 68 -8.36 -9.71 -7.31
N LEU A 69 -8.30 -8.39 -7.50
CA LEU A 69 -9.18 -7.69 -8.44
C LEU A 69 -9.04 -8.26 -9.85
N GLN A 70 -7.83 -8.47 -10.34
CA GLN A 70 -7.60 -9.09 -11.64
C GLN A 70 -8.17 -10.51 -11.71
N ARG A 71 -7.98 -11.33 -10.67
CA ARG A 71 -8.45 -12.73 -10.64
C ARG A 71 -9.96 -12.84 -10.53
N ASP A 72 -10.57 -12.05 -9.64
CA ASP A 72 -11.96 -12.20 -9.23
C ASP A 72 -12.89 -11.40 -10.14
N LEU A 73 -12.42 -10.28 -10.70
CA LEU A 73 -13.22 -9.40 -11.57
C LEU A 73 -12.76 -9.42 -13.03
N GLY A 74 -11.66 -10.09 -13.36
CA GLY A 74 -11.14 -10.18 -14.73
C GLY A 74 -10.61 -8.85 -15.29
N VAL A 75 -10.31 -7.88 -14.43
CA VAL A 75 -9.80 -6.58 -14.86
C VAL A 75 -8.33 -6.66 -15.30
N ASN A 76 -7.95 -5.84 -16.28
CA ASN A 76 -6.54 -5.68 -16.65
C ASN A 76 -5.78 -4.89 -15.54
N PRO A 77 -4.44 -4.82 -15.59
CA PRO A 77 -3.65 -4.13 -14.57
C PRO A 77 -4.02 -2.65 -14.40
N ALA A 78 -4.35 -1.94 -15.48
CA ALA A 78 -4.87 -0.57 -15.41
C ALA A 78 -6.22 -0.47 -14.68
N GLY A 79 -7.12 -1.43 -14.90
CA GLY A 79 -8.40 -1.52 -14.18
C GLY A 79 -8.21 -1.89 -12.71
N ALA A 80 -7.26 -2.78 -12.39
CA ALA A 80 -6.89 -3.09 -11.02
C ALA A 80 -6.28 -1.88 -10.30
N ALA A 81 -5.43 -1.11 -10.99
CA ALA A 81 -4.86 0.14 -10.52
C ALA A 81 -5.95 1.18 -10.17
N LEU A 82 -6.88 1.43 -11.10
CA LEU A 82 -8.00 2.35 -10.86
C LEU A 82 -8.88 1.88 -9.69
N ALA A 83 -9.23 0.60 -9.64
CA ALA A 83 -10.04 0.05 -8.55
C ALA A 83 -9.33 0.17 -7.20
N LEU A 84 -8.00 -0.01 -7.15
CA LEU A 84 -7.22 0.19 -5.93
C LEU A 84 -7.28 1.64 -5.45
N GLN A 85 -7.17 2.62 -6.36
CA GLN A 85 -7.31 4.05 -6.02
C GLN A 85 -8.71 4.38 -5.51
N LEU A 86 -9.76 3.85 -6.13
CA LEU A 86 -11.14 4.05 -5.69
C LEU A 86 -11.41 3.43 -4.31
N LEU A 87 -10.80 2.28 -4.01
CA LEU A 87 -10.88 1.67 -2.68
C LEU A 87 -10.19 2.54 -1.61
N ASP A 88 -9.04 3.13 -1.93
CA ASP A 88 -8.31 4.04 -1.04
C ASP A 88 -9.09 5.34 -0.77
N GLU A 89 -9.69 5.91 -1.82
CA GLU A 89 -10.57 7.08 -1.70
C GLU A 89 -11.80 6.77 -0.84
N LEU A 90 -12.39 5.58 -1.02
CA LEU A 90 -13.54 5.14 -0.24
C LEU A 90 -13.17 4.85 1.23
N GLU A 91 -11.99 4.28 1.52
CA GLU A 91 -11.47 4.16 2.89
C GLU A 91 -11.28 5.57 3.51
N THR A 92 -10.73 6.53 2.76
CA THR A 92 -10.55 7.92 3.18
C THR A 92 -11.87 8.60 3.51
N LEU A 93 -12.86 8.50 2.63
CA LEU A 93 -14.19 9.10 2.82
C LEU A 93 -14.90 8.51 4.05
N ARG A 94 -14.81 7.19 4.25
CA ARG A 94 -15.37 6.53 5.45
C ARG A 94 -14.71 7.02 6.73
N ALA A 95 -13.39 7.21 6.72
CA ALA A 95 -12.67 7.74 7.88
C ALA A 95 -13.11 9.18 8.22
N GLN A 96 -13.31 10.03 7.21
CA GLN A 96 -13.82 11.40 7.40
C GLN A 96 -15.22 11.41 8.01
N LEU A 97 -16.12 10.56 7.52
CA LEU A 97 -17.48 10.44 8.08
C LEU A 97 -17.48 9.93 9.52
N ALA A 98 -16.62 8.96 9.84
CA ALA A 98 -16.49 8.48 11.21
C ALA A 98 -15.93 9.57 12.15
N ALA A 99 -14.96 10.36 11.68
CA ALA A 99 -14.40 11.47 12.43
C ALA A 99 -15.43 12.59 12.66
N SER A 100 -16.26 12.93 11.67
CA SER A 100 -17.30 13.96 11.82
C SER A 100 -18.45 13.51 12.72
N ALA A 101 -18.83 12.23 12.68
CA ALA A 101 -19.82 11.67 13.60
C ALA A 101 -19.35 11.71 15.05
N ALA A 102 -18.06 11.49 15.32
CA ALA A 102 -17.49 11.56 16.67
C ALA A 102 -17.39 12.99 17.24
N ILE A 103 -17.51 14.03 16.42
CA ILE A 103 -17.46 15.44 16.83
C ILE A 103 -18.85 15.98 17.20
N GLY A 104 -19.94 15.32 16.77
CA GLY A 104 -21.32 15.77 16.98
C GLY A 104 -22.07 15.11 18.14
N ASP A 105 -21.42 14.23 18.91
CA ASP A 105 -22.00 13.47 20.05
C ASP A 105 -21.51 13.99 21.43
N ASP A 106 -21.07 15.26 21.49
CA ASP A 106 -20.75 16.00 22.74
C ASP A 106 -21.78 17.11 23.03
#